data_AF-A0A3C0C4V6-F1
#
_entry.id   AF-A0A3C0C4V6-F1
#
_cell.length_a   1.000
_cell.length_b   1.000
_cell.length_c   1.000
_cell.angle_alpha   90.00
_cell.angle_beta   90.00
_cell.angle_gamma   90.00
#
_symmetry.space_group_name_H-M   'P 1'
#
loop_
_entity.id
_entity.type
_entity.pdbx_description
1 polymer ?
#
loop_
_entity_poly.entity_id
_entity_poly.type
_entity_poly.pdbx_seq_one_letter_code
_entity_poly.pdbx_strand_id
1 'polypeptide(L)' 'DEIREWINAGYTNFEELKRILRVGMGPCQGRGCRDIILRELSKATGKPIAELLPGVIRPPVKPVKARLLAEDNE' A
#
# COMPACT_ATOMS: atom_id res chain seq x y z
N ASP A 1 -2.96 -15.90 0.78
CA ASP A 1 -2.07 -16.81 0.04
C ASP A 1 -1.33 -16.12 -1.10
N GLU A 2 -2.03 -15.36 -1.95
CA GLU A 2 -1.43 -14.60 -3.06
C GLU A 2 -0.23 -13.71 -2.68
N ILE A 3 -0.28 -12.97 -1.56
CA ILE A 3 0.88 -12.18 -1.07
C ILE A 3 2.14 -13.04 -0.90
N ARG A 4 2.00 -14.24 -0.32
CA ARG A 4 3.14 -15.12 -0.03
C ARG A 4 3.73 -15.73 -1.30
N GLU A 5 2.88 -16.04 -2.28
CA GLU A 5 3.32 -16.52 -3.59
C GLU A 5 4.22 -15.50 -4.29
N TRP A 6 3.81 -14.23 -4.33
CA TRP A 6 4.60 -13.17 -4.94
C TRP A 6 5.87 -12.86 -4.15
N ILE A 7 5.81 -12.91 -2.81
CA ILE A 7 7.03 -12.78 -1.99
C ILE A 7 8.02 -13.91 -2.30
N ASN A 8 7.55 -15.16 -2.41
CA ASN A 8 8.38 -16.31 -2.75
C ASN A 8 8.92 -16.24 -4.20
N ALA A 9 8.21 -15.56 -5.11
CA ALA A 9 8.68 -15.27 -6.46
C ALA A 9 9.80 -14.20 -6.51
N GLY A 10 10.19 -13.63 -5.35
CA GLY A 10 11.32 -12.71 -5.22
C GLY A 10 10.94 -11.24 -5.05
N TYR A 11 9.65 -10.90 -4.98
CA TYR A 11 9.20 -9.54 -4.75
C TYR A 11 9.30 -9.18 -3.27
N THR A 12 10.31 -8.39 -2.93
CA THR A 12 10.70 -8.12 -1.54
C THR A 12 10.41 -6.68 -1.10
N ASN A 13 9.77 -5.89 -1.96
CA ASN A 13 9.38 -4.52 -1.68
C ASN A 13 7.86 -4.35 -1.69
N PHE A 14 7.34 -3.58 -0.73
CA PHE A 14 5.92 -3.22 -0.66
C PHE A 14 5.43 -2.51 -1.93
N GLU A 15 6.23 -1.64 -2.54
CA GLU A 15 5.82 -0.90 -3.74
C GLU A 15 5.70 -1.82 -4.97
N GLU A 16 6.48 -2.90 -5.04
CA GLU A 16 6.35 -3.92 -6.08
C GLU A 16 5.04 -4.69 -5.93
N LEU A 17 4.77 -5.20 -4.71
CA LEU A 17 3.50 -5.88 -4.40
C LEU A 17 2.30 -4.97 -4.66
N LYS A 18 2.40 -3.68 -4.31
CA LYS A 18 1.38 -2.68 -4.59
C LYS A 18 1.13 -2.49 -6.10
N ARG A 19 2.16 -2.52 -6.95
CA ARG A 19 1.99 -2.37 -8.41
C ARG A 19 1.35 -3.59 -9.06
N ILE A 20 1.69 -4.78 -8.58
CA ILE A 20 1.22 -6.05 -9.15
C ILE A 20 -0.17 -6.40 -8.62
N LEU A 21 -0.32 -6.42 -7.29
CA LEU A 21 -1.52 -6.90 -6.60
C LEU A 21 -2.50 -5.77 -6.25
N ARG A 22 -2.14 -4.51 -6.53
CA ARG A 22 -2.93 -3.31 -6.17
C ARG A 22 -3.23 -3.19 -4.67
N VAL A 23 -2.42 -3.83 -3.83
CA VAL A 23 -2.55 -3.77 -2.38
C VAL A 23 -2.34 -2.34 -1.89
N GLY A 24 -3.18 -1.91 -0.95
CA GLY A 24 -3.15 -0.54 -0.43
C GLY A 24 -3.77 0.53 -1.35
N MET A 25 -4.25 0.19 -2.54
CA MET A 25 -4.90 1.14 -3.46
C MET A 25 -6.42 1.29 -3.26
N GLY A 26 -7.02 0.57 -2.31
CA GLY A 26 -8.45 0.68 -1.99
C GLY A 26 -8.83 2.04 -1.37
N PRO A 27 -10.13 2.28 -1.12
CA PRO A 27 -10.61 3.55 -0.53
C PRO A 27 -10.03 3.83 0.86
N CYS A 28 -9.60 2.77 1.58
CA CYS A 28 -8.91 2.89 2.85
C CYS A 28 -7.42 3.26 2.74
N GLN A 29 -6.85 3.33 1.53
CA GLN A 29 -5.46 3.71 1.24
C GLN A 29 -4.44 2.93 2.09
N GLY A 30 -4.66 1.62 2.25
CA GLY A 30 -3.73 0.73 2.94
C GLY A 30 -3.78 0.75 4.47
N ARG A 31 -4.71 1.49 5.10
CA ARG A 31 -4.85 1.55 6.57
C ARG A 31 -4.98 0.18 7.25
N GLY A 32 -5.64 -0.78 6.61
CA GLY A 32 -5.82 -2.12 7.17
C GLY A 32 -4.71 -3.09 6.77
N CYS A 33 -4.36 -3.13 5.48
CA CYS A 33 -3.49 -4.18 4.94
C CYS A 33 -2.00 -3.86 4.99
N ARG A 34 -1.59 -2.59 5.02
CA ARG A 34 -0.18 -2.19 4.86
C ARG A 34 0.72 -2.82 5.93
N ASP A 35 0.38 -2.67 7.20
CA ASP A 35 1.21 -3.17 8.29
C ASP A 35 1.18 -4.71 8.38
N ILE A 36 0.12 -5.34 7.88
CA ILE A 36 0.04 -6.80 7.75
C ILE A 36 1.04 -7.27 6.69
N ILE A 37 1.06 -6.62 5.54
CA ILE A 37 1.96 -6.96 4.42
C ILE A 37 3.42 -6.70 4.80
N LEU A 38 3.72 -5.59 5.48
CA LEU A 38 5.08 -5.30 5.97
C LEU A 38 5.58 -6.34 6.97
N ARG A 39 4.69 -6.89 7.80
CA ARG A 39 5.01 -8.02 8.70
C ARG A 39 5.35 -9.29 7.92
N GLU A 40 4.59 -9.61 6.87
CA GLU A 40 4.89 -10.79 6.04
C GLU A 40 6.21 -10.60 5.26
N LEU A 41 6.46 -9.39 4.74
CA LEU A 41 7.75 -9.05 4.11
C LEU A 41 8.92 -9.14 5.09
N SER A 42 8.74 -8.68 6.32
CA SER A 42 9.77 -8.78 7.38
C SER A 42 10.10 -10.24 7.70
N LYS A 43 9.08 -11.09 7.83
CA LYS A 43 9.28 -12.54 8.05
C LYS A 43 10.01 -13.20 6.88
N ALA A 44 9.66 -12.85 5.65
CA ALA A 44 10.25 -13.48 4.46
C ALA A 44 11.66 -12.99 4.14
N THR A 45 11.95 -11.70 4.40
CA THR A 45 13.26 -11.09 4.09
C THR A 45 14.24 -11.13 5.26
N GLY A 46 13.76 -11.41 6.47
CA GLY A 46 14.54 -11.36 7.71
C GLY A 46 14.89 -9.94 8.16
N LYS A 47 14.46 -8.89 7.44
CA LYS A 47 14.73 -7.49 7.78
C LYS A 47 13.76 -6.99 8.85
N PRO A 48 14.20 -6.14 9.79
CA PRO A 48 13.31 -5.51 10.74
C PRO A 48 12.30 -4.62 10.01
N ILE A 49 11.07 -4.54 10.52
CA ILE A 49 9.98 -3.75 9.91
C ILE A 49 10.37 -2.28 9.70
N ALA A 50 11.21 -1.72 10.57
CA ALA A 50 11.69 -0.35 10.48
C ALA A 50 12.52 -0.05 9.21
N GLU A 51 13.15 -1.07 8.62
CA GLU A 51 13.89 -0.94 7.36
C GLU A 51 13.01 -1.07 6.12
N LEU A 52 11.77 -1.57 6.28
CA LEU A 52 10.84 -1.77 5.18
C LEU A 52 10.03 -0.49 4.93
N LEU A 53 10.08 0.02 3.70
CA LEU A 53 9.39 1.25 3.33
C LEU A 53 7.87 1.00 3.15
N PRO A 54 6.99 1.67 3.90
CA PRO A 54 5.54 1.50 3.83
C PRO A 54 4.88 2.17 2.60
N GLY A 55 5.67 2.77 1.71
CA GLY A 55 5.19 3.61 0.62
C GLY A 55 4.83 5.04 1.07
N VAL A 56 4.59 5.91 0.09
CA VAL A 56 4.34 7.34 0.33
C VAL A 56 2.85 7.60 0.54
N ILE A 57 2.50 8.30 1.62
CA ILE A 57 1.15 8.80 1.87
C ILE A 57 0.96 10.08 1.06
N ARG A 58 -0.10 10.14 0.25
CA ARG A 58 -0.42 11.31 -0.59
C ARG A 58 -1.77 11.90 -0.20
N PRO A 59 -1.94 13.24 -0.26
CA PRO A 59 -3.25 13.86 -0.08
C PRO A 59 -4.17 13.59 -1.30
N PRO A 60 -5.49 13.52 -1.10
CA PRO A 60 -6.20 13.60 0.18
C PRO A 60 -6.19 12.27 0.96
N VAL A 61 -5.92 12.34 2.26
CA VAL A 61 -5.77 11.17 3.16
C VAL A 61 -7.07 10.40 3.40
N LYS A 62 -8.21 11.03 3.11
CA LYS A 62 -9.53 10.42 3.01
C LYS A 62 -10.12 10.80 1.65
N PRO A 63 -10.84 9.90 0.97
CA PRO A 63 -11.53 10.25 -0.26
C PRO A 63 -12.49 11.43 -0.04
N VAL A 64 -12.39 12.44 -0.90
CA VAL A 64 -13.31 13.58 -0.95
C VAL A 64 -14.02 13.58 -2.30
N LYS A 65 -15.27 14.04 -2.34
CA LYS A 65 -16.01 14.16 -3.59
C LYS A 65 -15.33 15.22 -4.47
N ALA A 66 -15.08 14.91 -5.73
CA ALA A 66 -14.41 15.83 -6.67
C ALA A 66 -15.13 17.19 -6.78
N ARG A 67 -16.48 17.21 -6.71
CA ARG A 67 -17.29 18.44 -6.72
C ARG A 67 -16.90 19.43 -5.62
N LEU A 68 -16.42 18.97 -4.46
CA LEU A 68 -15.99 19.86 -3.38
C LEU A 68 -14.73 20.66 -3.72
N LEU A 69 -13.99 20.26 -4.77
CA LEU A 69 -12.78 20.90 -5.25
C LEU A 69 -12.99 21.66 -6.57
N ALA A 70 -14.18 21.58 -7.16
CA ALA A 70 -14.51 22.30 -8.39
C ALA A 70 -14.86 23.75 -8.04
N GLU A 71 -14.40 24.70 -8.85
CA GLU A 71 -14.91 26.07 -8.82
C GLU A 71 -16.36 26.07 -9.31
N ASP A 72 -17.24 26.80 -8.61
CA ASP A 72 -18.59 27.05 -9.08
C ASP A 72 -18.50 27.88 -10.36
N ASN A 73 -18.66 27.22 -11.50
CA ASN A 73 -18.90 27.87 -12.78
C ASN A 73 -20.42 27.91 -12.92
N GLU A 74 -20.99 29.12 -12.93
CA GLU A 74 -22.43 29.38 -13.10
C GLU A 74 -23.00 28.70 -14.35
#